data_AF-M1Q0Q9-F1
#
_entry.id   AF-M1Q0Q9-F1
#
_cell.length_a   1.000
_cell.length_b   1.000
_cell.length_c   1.000
_cell.angle_alpha   90.00
_cell.angle_beta   90.00
_cell.angle_gamma   90.00
#
_symmetry.space_group_name_H-M   'P 1'
#
loop_
_entity.id
_entity.type
_entity.pdbx_description
1 polymer ?
#
loop_
_entity_poly.entity_id
_entity_poly.type
_entity_poly.pdbx_seq_one_letter_code
_entity_poly.pdbx_strand_id
1 'polypeptide(L)' 'MFLIMEPGADIMAWKGIRVYMKLKESATSGEMLDMIKSQIAKMAGEEAGKMIYATATFEIIELRPLVDMGQGWEKSI' A
#
# COMPACT_ATOMS: atom_id res chain seq x y z
N MET A 1 -5.76 -0.98 7.94
CA MET A 1 -6.39 -0.27 6.81
C MET A 1 -5.36 0.65 6.21
N PHE A 2 -5.20 0.63 4.90
CA PHE A 2 -4.27 1.47 4.14
C PHE A 2 -5.06 2.37 3.19
N LEU A 3 -4.59 3.59 2.93
CA LEU A 3 -5.22 4.53 2.01
C LEU A 3 -4.34 4.70 0.79
N ILE A 4 -4.91 4.50 -0.39
CA ILE A 4 -4.30 4.90 -1.66
C ILE A 4 -5.13 6.07 -2.16
N MET A 5 -4.50 7.23 -2.30
CA MET A 5 -5.22 8.46 -2.60
C MET A 5 -4.40 9.46 -3.40
N GLU A 6 -5.12 10.23 -4.19
CA GLU A 6 -4.64 11.37 -4.96
C GLU A 6 -5.38 12.62 -4.47
N PRO A 7 -4.66 13.62 -3.92
CA PRO A 7 -5.26 14.88 -3.51
C PRO A 7 -5.91 15.61 -4.69
N GLY A 8 -7.09 16.17 -4.45
CA GLY A 8 -7.80 17.07 -5.36
C GLY A 8 -7.73 18.54 -4.92
N ALA A 9 -8.34 19.43 -5.70
CA ALA A 9 -8.39 20.86 -5.42
C ALA A 9 -9.10 21.22 -4.10
N ASP A 10 -10.04 20.37 -3.67
CA ASP A 10 -10.72 20.42 -2.37
C ASP A 10 -10.99 18.99 -1.88
N ILE A 11 -11.45 18.84 -0.64
CA ILE A 11 -11.70 17.54 0.01
C ILE A 11 -12.69 16.65 -0.78
N MET A 12 -13.66 17.25 -1.49
CA MET A 12 -14.66 16.50 -2.25
C MET A 12 -14.09 15.99 -3.58
N ALA A 13 -13.04 16.64 -4.10
CA ALA A 13 -12.33 16.23 -5.31
C ALA A 13 -11.27 15.15 -5.06
N TRP A 14 -11.06 14.71 -3.82
CA TRP A 14 -10.06 13.69 -3.49
C TRP A 14 -10.50 12.32 -4.04
N LYS A 15 -9.58 11.66 -4.74
CA LYS A 15 -9.80 10.30 -5.28
C LYS A 15 -9.01 9.31 -4.46
N GLY A 16 -9.58 8.13 -4.23
CA GLY A 16 -8.83 7.08 -3.57
C GLY A 16 -9.69 5.90 -3.12
N ILE A 17 -9.01 4.94 -2.51
CA ILE A 17 -9.61 3.74 -1.94
C ILE A 17 -9.07 3.48 -0.52
N ARG A 18 -9.96 2.93 0.31
CA ARG A 18 -9.65 2.31 1.60
C ARG A 18 -9.41 0.82 1.36
N VAL A 19 -8.20 0.37 1.63
CA VAL A 19 -7.78 -1.03 1.53
C VAL A 19 -7.83 -1.65 2.92
N TYR A 20 -8.78 -2.54 3.16
CA TYR A 20 -8.85 -3.35 4.37
C TYR A 20 -8.06 -4.61 4.14
N MET A 21 -7.17 -4.91 5.07
CA MET A 21 -6.16 -5.94 4.88
C MET A 21 -5.83 -6.63 6.21
N LYS A 22 -5.47 -7.90 6.14
CA LYS A 22 -5.06 -8.74 7.28
C LYS A 22 -3.64 -9.20 7.09
N LEU A 23 -2.82 -9.08 8.13
CA LEU A 23 -1.45 -9.56 8.13
C LEU A 23 -1.43 -11.07 7.91
N LYS A 24 -0.64 -11.52 6.93
CA LYS A 24 -0.39 -12.94 6.65
C LYS A 24 0.91 -13.39 7.28
N GLU A 25 1.95 -12.60 7.08
CA GLU A 25 3.29 -12.88 7.55
C GLU A 25 4.08 -11.58 7.68
N SER A 26 5.09 -11.61 8.52
CA SER A 26 6.11 -10.58 8.60
C SER A 26 7.45 -11.23 8.88
N ALA A 27 8.52 -10.74 8.23
CA ALA A 27 9.85 -11.30 8.38
C ALA A 27 10.91 -10.20 8.47
N THR A 28 11.89 -10.40 9.35
CA THR A 28 13.08 -9.54 9.49
C THR A 28 14.32 -10.15 8.81
N SER A 29 14.15 -11.28 8.13
CA SER A 29 15.18 -12.00 7.37
C SER A 29 14.53 -12.87 6.28
N GLY A 30 15.32 -13.31 5.31
CA GLY A 30 14.89 -14.22 4.25
C GLY A 30 14.92 -13.59 2.85
N GLU A 31 14.82 -14.44 1.83
CA GLU A 31 15.04 -14.07 0.42
C GLU A 31 14.16 -12.90 -0.06
N MET A 32 12.91 -12.84 0.41
CA MET A 32 11.99 -11.74 0.07
C MET A 32 12.49 -10.39 0.58
N LEU A 33 13.00 -10.33 1.82
CA LEU A 33 13.54 -9.10 2.39
C LEU A 33 14.80 -8.67 1.65
N ASP A 34 15.68 -9.61 1.34
CA ASP A 34 16.92 -9.34 0.61
C ASP A 34 16.65 -8.83 -0.81
N MET A 35 15.66 -9.42 -1.48
CA MET A 35 15.18 -8.96 -2.78
C MET A 35 14.68 -7.52 -2.73
N ILE A 36 13.80 -7.18 -1.77
CA ILE A 36 13.26 -5.83 -1.61
C ILE A 36 14.37 -4.83 -1.30
N LYS A 37 15.28 -5.14 -0.37
CA LYS A 37 16.45 -4.31 -0.05
C LYS A 37 17.27 -4.01 -1.30
N SER A 38 17.55 -5.02 -2.13
CA SER A 38 18.31 -4.86 -3.38
C SER A 38 17.58 -3.98 -4.39
N GLN A 39 16.26 -4.13 -4.55
CA GLN A 39 15.48 -3.30 -5.47
C GLN A 39 15.44 -1.84 -5.02
N ILE A 40 15.24 -1.59 -3.73
CA ILE A 40 15.27 -0.24 -3.16
C ILE A 40 16.67 0.37 -3.29
N ALA A 41 17.74 -0.40 -3.03
CA ALA A 41 19.11 0.07 -3.21
C ALA A 41 19.39 0.51 -4.66
N LYS A 42 18.90 -0.24 -5.65
CA LYS A 42 19.03 0.11 -7.07
C LYS A 42 18.27 1.38 -7.45
N MET A 43 17.11 1.63 -6.84
CA MET A 43 16.23 2.75 -7.20
C MET A 43 16.54 4.03 -6.42
N ALA A 44 16.92 3.91 -5.15
CA ALA A 44 17.03 5.01 -4.19
C ALA A 44 18.38 5.07 -3.44
N GLY A 45 19.34 4.21 -3.82
CA GLY A 45 20.69 4.15 -3.24
C GLY A 45 20.84 3.16 -2.10
N GLU A 46 22.06 2.67 -1.89
CA GLU A 46 22.41 1.63 -0.91
C GLU A 46 21.92 1.92 0.51
N GLU A 47 22.02 3.18 0.96
CA GLU A 47 21.55 3.56 2.29
C GLU A 47 20.03 3.40 2.45
N ALA A 48 19.24 3.67 1.40
CA ALA A 48 17.81 3.45 1.43
C ALA A 48 17.47 1.95 1.57
N GLY A 49 18.20 1.08 0.87
CA GLY A 49 18.06 -0.37 1.00
C GLY A 49 18.37 -0.85 2.41
N LYS A 50 19.42 -0.33 3.05
CA LYS A 50 19.80 -0.68 4.43
C LYS A 50 18.78 -0.23 5.47
N MET A 51 18.03 0.83 5.23
CA MET A 51 16.99 1.30 6.15
C MET A 51 15.78 0.35 6.24
N ILE A 52 15.59 -0.56 5.28
CA ILE A 52 14.47 -1.51 5.31
C ILE A 52 14.74 -2.62 6.34
N TYR A 53 13.93 -2.67 7.40
CA TYR A 53 14.12 -3.63 8.50
C TYR A 53 13.36 -4.95 8.31
N ALA A 54 12.15 -4.90 7.76
CA ALA A 54 11.24 -6.04 7.70
C ALA A 54 10.33 -5.98 6.48
N THR A 55 9.81 -7.14 6.09
CA THR A 55 8.67 -7.28 5.17
C THR A 55 7.40 -7.56 5.96
N ALA A 56 6.27 -7.09 5.46
CA ALA A 56 4.95 -7.43 5.96
C ALA A 56 4.04 -7.71 4.76
N THR A 57 3.56 -8.95 4.66
CA THR A 57 2.66 -9.39 3.61
C THR A 57 1.24 -9.36 4.15
N PHE A 58 0.34 -8.72 3.42
CA PHE A 58 -1.06 -8.61 3.80
C PHE A 58 -1.96 -9.24 2.74
N GLU A 59 -3.03 -9.87 3.20
CA GLU A 59 -4.16 -10.29 2.37
C GLU A 59 -5.20 -9.16 2.34
N ILE A 60 -5.64 -8.76 1.15
CA ILE A 60 -6.72 -7.77 0.98
C ILE A 60 -8.05 -8.46 1.28
N ILE A 61 -8.80 -7.90 2.22
CA ILE A 61 -10.11 -8.42 2.64
C ILE A 61 -11.24 -7.65 1.95
N GLU A 62 -11.09 -6.33 1.83
CA GLU A 62 -12.14 -5.47 1.26
C GLU A 62 -11.50 -4.20 0.69
N LEU A 63 -12.08 -3.72 -0.41
CA LEU A 63 -11.78 -2.41 -0.97
C LEU A 63 -13.03 -1.55 -0.83
N ARG A 64 -12.87 -0.28 -0.47
CA ARG A 64 -13.96 0.71 -0.46
C ARG A 64 -13.49 2.02 -1.07
N PRO A 65 -14.38 2.85 -1.62
CA PRO A 65 -14.02 4.19 -2.06
C PRO A 65 -13.58 5.00 -0.83
N LEU A 66 -12.69 5.97 -1.05
CA LEU A 66 -12.25 6.90 -0.01
C LEU A 66 -13.44 7.62 0.63
N VAL A 67 -14.35 8.11 -0.22
CA VAL A 67 -15.63 8.69 0.18
C VAL A 67 -16.75 7.91 -0.51
N ASP A 68 -17.68 7.40 0.28
CA ASP A 68 -18.83 6.65 -0.23
C ASP A 68 -20.05 7.55 -0.26
N MET A 69 -20.48 7.93 -1.47
CA MET A 69 -21.67 8.75 -1.70
C MET A 69 -22.87 7.91 -2.20
N GLY A 70 -22.82 6.58 -2.10
CA GLY A 70 -23.94 5.71 -2.50
C GLY A 70 -24.17 5.61 -4.02
N GLN A 71 -23.19 5.98 -4.84
CA GLN A 71 -23.32 6.06 -6.31
C GLN A 71 -22.95 4.76 -7.07
N GLY A 72 -22.82 3.62 -6.38
CA GLY A 72 -22.55 2.33 -7.05
C GLY A 72 -21.11 2.19 -7.54
N TRP A 73 -20.14 2.58 -6.72
CA TRP A 73 -18.71 2.47 -7.01
C TRP A 73 -18.28 1.03 -7.33
N GLU A 74 -19.03 0.04 -6.85
CA GLU A 74 -18.84 -1.39 -7.13
C GLU A 74 -18.95 -1.71 -8.64
N LYS A 75 -19.58 -0.83 -9.43
CA LYS A 75 -19.73 -0.97 -10.89
C LYS A 75 -18.66 -0.25 -11.70
N SER A 76 -17.74 0.47 -11.05
CA SER A 76 -16.73 1.31 -11.70
C SER A 76 -15.32 0.71 -11.67
N ILE A 77 -15.21 -0.56 -11.26
CA ILE A 77 -13.97 -1.36 -11.28
C ILE A 77 -14.07 -2.40 -12.40
#